data_AF-A0A7X0P0Q7-F1
#
_entry.id   AF-A0A7X0P0Q7-F1
#
_cell.length_a   1.000
_cell.length_b   1.000
_cell.length_c   1.000
_cell.angle_alpha   90.00
_cell.angle_beta   90.00
_cell.angle_gamma   90.00
#
_symmetry.space_group_name_H-M   'P 1'
#
loop_
_entity.id
_entity.type
_entity.pdbx_description
1 polymer ?
#
loop_
_entity_poly.entity_id
_entity_poly.type
_entity_poly.pdbx_seq_one_letter_code
_entity_poly.pdbx_strand_id
1 'polypeptide(L)'
;MDKPEEPPPADPGEPTASRLTTIVLIVSLVLVVLIAGVLGTVAVLMTKSPDTPLLGGAPPRYLSVPIHFAPVRETKPAPCPGDPAVLDQAQTTCYLLEDGVTVGAVQRIEPLREDDGLYSVRIAVAPAFKDRLVQLIDELAPSQEEVAIVLAPSQADQPKTVLAAPIVTQPMDGDSVSIAGFTKQDAEALVTRLLGSTPAPGTGTTPAPTGQSTPPTGQPATPPTGGPATGPTGGQQTGPATTAGPTAGTGTTGSTGTSRPGGTTPATGGRGGLDKRYGSCKEAVAAGDGPYYRGTHEEYAWYTDVDNNGVACNSGDIR
;
A
#
# COMPACT_ATOMS: atom_id res chain seq x y z
N MET A 1 -48.09 -91.98 36.86
CA MET A 1 -46.80 -91.91 36.15
C MET A 1 -46.80 -90.57 35.45
N ASP A 2 -46.37 -89.53 36.16
CA ASP A 2 -46.85 -88.17 35.93
C ASP A 2 -45.70 -87.32 35.38
N LYS A 3 -45.90 -86.85 34.15
CA LYS A 3 -44.90 -86.06 33.42
C LYS A 3 -45.05 -84.60 33.86
N PRO A 4 -43.99 -83.93 34.35
CA PRO A 4 -44.05 -82.49 34.58
C PRO A 4 -44.25 -81.78 33.23
N GLU A 5 -45.25 -80.91 33.16
CA GLU A 5 -45.47 -80.05 32.00
C GLU A 5 -44.47 -78.89 32.00
N GLU A 6 -43.77 -78.71 30.87
CA GLU A 6 -42.87 -77.58 30.67
C GLU A 6 -43.69 -76.30 30.42
N PRO A 7 -43.32 -75.16 31.02
CA PRO A 7 -43.98 -73.89 30.76
C PRO A 7 -43.70 -73.45 29.31
N PRO A 8 -44.66 -72.79 28.64
CA PRO A 8 -44.48 -72.31 27.27
C PRO A 8 -43.38 -71.24 27.19
N PRO A 9 -42.64 -71.15 26.06
CA PRO A 9 -41.64 -70.12 25.85
C PRO A 9 -42.29 -68.73 25.83
N ALA A 10 -41.59 -67.74 26.39
CA ALA A 10 -42.04 -66.35 26.39
C ALA A 10 -41.98 -65.74 24.98
N ASP A 11 -43.01 -64.96 24.63
CA ASP A 11 -43.13 -64.30 23.33
C ASP A 11 -42.03 -63.23 23.14
N PRO A 12 -41.38 -63.10 21.96
CA PRO A 12 -40.34 -62.09 21.74
C PRO A 12 -40.95 -60.68 21.64
N GLY A 13 -41.04 -59.99 22.79
CA GLY A 13 -41.55 -58.62 22.86
C GLY A 13 -40.82 -57.67 21.90
N GLU A 14 -41.59 -56.89 21.14
CA GLU A 14 -41.07 -56.01 20.10
C GLU A 14 -39.99 -55.04 20.64
N PRO A 15 -38.91 -54.77 19.87
CA PRO A 15 -37.81 -53.92 20.31
C PRO A 15 -38.24 -52.45 20.37
N THR A 16 -38.83 -52.07 21.50
CA THR A 16 -39.24 -50.69 21.82
C THR A 16 -38.02 -49.80 22.01
N ALA A 17 -37.49 -49.28 20.90
CA ALA A 17 -36.45 -48.26 20.91
C ALA A 17 -36.85 -47.11 21.85
N SER A 18 -36.05 -46.91 22.92
CA SER A 18 -36.40 -45.96 23.96
C SER A 18 -36.59 -44.57 23.36
N ARG A 19 -37.72 -43.93 23.66
CA ARG A 19 -38.04 -42.57 23.18
C ARG A 19 -36.93 -41.57 23.51
N LEU A 20 -36.20 -41.80 24.59
CA LEU A 20 -35.04 -41.03 25.01
C LEU A 20 -33.89 -41.13 23.98
N THR A 21 -33.58 -42.34 23.49
CA THR A 21 -32.60 -42.58 22.42
C THR A 21 -33.03 -41.91 21.11
N THR A 22 -34.31 -42.01 20.74
CA THR A 22 -34.86 -41.33 19.55
C THR A 22 -34.73 -39.81 19.64
N ILE A 23 -35.04 -39.23 20.80
CA ILE A 23 -34.89 -37.78 21.07
C ILE A 23 -33.41 -37.38 20.96
N VAL A 24 -32.49 -38.13 21.58
CA VAL A 24 -31.04 -37.85 21.49
C VAL A 24 -30.56 -37.89 20.04
N LEU A 25 -30.94 -38.90 19.25
CA LEU A 25 -30.56 -38.98 17.83
C LEU A 25 -31.11 -37.82 17.01
N ILE A 26 -32.35 -37.39 17.24
CA ILE A 26 -32.94 -36.22 16.56
C ILE A 26 -32.19 -34.93 16.95
N VAL A 27 -31.89 -34.72 18.23
CA VAL A 27 -31.15 -33.53 18.70
C VAL A 27 -29.72 -33.52 18.14
N SER A 28 -29.02 -34.67 18.13
CA SER A 28 -27.69 -34.79 17.52
C SER A 28 -27.72 -34.51 16.02
N LEU A 29 -28.71 -35.02 15.29
CA LEU A 29 -28.85 -34.77 13.85
C LEU A 29 -29.14 -33.29 13.56
N VAL A 30 -30.03 -32.64 14.32
CA VAL A 30 -30.30 -31.20 14.21
C VAL A 30 -29.05 -30.39 14.51
N LEU A 31 -28.28 -30.74 15.55
CA LEU A 31 -27.02 -30.08 15.88
C LEU A 31 -26.00 -30.19 14.73
N VAL A 32 -25.83 -31.38 14.15
CA VAL A 32 -24.93 -31.61 13.01
C VAL A 32 -25.37 -30.81 11.78
N VAL A 33 -26.66 -30.76 11.47
CA VAL A 33 -27.20 -29.98 10.34
C VAL A 33 -26.98 -28.47 10.56
N LEU A 34 -27.18 -27.96 11.78
CA LEU A 34 -26.91 -26.56 12.12
C LEU A 34 -25.42 -26.22 12.00
N ILE A 35 -24.53 -27.06 12.53
CA ILE A 35 -23.07 -26.85 12.44
C ILE A 35 -22.62 -26.89 10.97
N ALA A 36 -23.07 -27.89 10.20
CA ALA A 36 -22.73 -28.00 8.78
C ALA A 36 -23.27 -26.82 7.95
N GLY A 37 -24.48 -26.34 8.26
CA GLY A 37 -25.06 -25.15 7.62
C GLY A 37 -24.27 -23.86 7.90
N VAL A 38 -23.85 -23.66 9.15
CA VAL A 38 -23.00 -22.52 9.54
C VAL A 38 -21.60 -22.61 8.92
N LEU A 39 -20.98 -23.78 8.89
CA LEU A 39 -19.70 -23.98 8.21
C LEU A 39 -19.81 -23.73 6.69
N GLY A 40 -20.93 -24.12 6.09
CA GLY A 40 -21.22 -23.85 4.67
C GLY A 40 -21.34 -22.35 4.35
N THR A 41 -22.05 -21.57 5.19
CA THR A 41 -22.15 -20.12 4.98
C THR A 41 -20.83 -19.39 5.26
N VAL A 42 -20.06 -19.84 6.26
CA VAL A 42 -18.69 -19.34 6.52
C VAL A 42 -17.76 -19.61 5.34
N ALA A 43 -17.82 -20.80 4.72
CA ALA A 43 -17.02 -21.12 3.54
C ALA A 43 -17.38 -20.23 2.33
N VAL A 44 -18.68 -19.95 2.12
CA VAL A 44 -19.13 -19.03 1.05
C VAL A 44 -18.74 -17.57 1.33
N LEU A 45 -18.71 -17.13 2.59
CA LEU A 45 -18.20 -15.82 2.97
C LEU A 45 -16.69 -15.70 2.71
N MET A 46 -15.91 -16.69 3.14
CA MET A 46 -14.47 -16.80 2.90
C MET A 46 -14.10 -16.67 1.41
N THR A 47 -14.85 -17.30 0.50
CA THR A 47 -14.57 -17.20 -0.95
C THR A 47 -15.01 -15.89 -1.59
N LYS A 48 -15.80 -15.06 -0.90
CA LYS A 48 -16.44 -13.87 -1.49
C LYS A 48 -15.93 -12.55 -0.92
N SER A 49 -15.37 -12.55 0.29
CA SER A 49 -14.83 -11.35 0.96
C SER A 49 -13.74 -11.72 1.98
N PRO A 50 -12.53 -12.13 1.53
CA PRO A 50 -11.46 -12.64 2.41
C PRO A 50 -10.98 -11.61 3.44
N ASP A 51 -11.12 -10.31 3.14
CA ASP A 51 -10.75 -9.21 4.05
C ASP A 51 -11.77 -8.96 5.18
N THR A 52 -12.87 -9.72 5.24
CA THR A 52 -13.86 -9.60 6.32
C THR A 52 -13.48 -10.51 7.50
N PRO A 53 -13.03 -9.98 8.65
CA PRO A 53 -12.70 -10.83 9.79
C PRO A 53 -13.97 -11.46 10.37
N LEU A 54 -14.05 -12.81 10.33
CA LEU A 54 -15.19 -13.61 10.83
C LEU A 54 -15.58 -13.34 12.30
N LEU A 55 -14.71 -12.68 13.07
CA LEU A 55 -14.88 -12.37 14.49
C LEU A 55 -15.16 -10.87 14.77
N GLY A 56 -15.55 -10.09 13.75
CA GLY A 56 -16.07 -8.73 13.94
C GLY A 56 -15.03 -7.64 14.18
N GLY A 57 -13.78 -7.86 13.75
CA GLY A 57 -12.76 -6.79 13.71
C GLY A 57 -13.10 -5.69 12.70
N ALA A 58 -12.50 -4.51 12.85
CA ALA A 58 -12.55 -3.49 11.81
C ALA A 58 -11.79 -3.97 10.55
N PRO A 59 -12.31 -3.71 9.33
CA PRO A 59 -11.62 -4.08 8.11
C PRO A 59 -10.33 -3.26 7.94
N PRO A 60 -9.29 -3.82 7.28
CA PRO A 60 -8.06 -3.09 6.97
C PRO A 60 -8.35 -1.81 6.17
N ARG A 61 -7.67 -0.71 6.51
CA ARG A 61 -7.66 0.52 5.71
C ARG A 61 -6.46 0.50 4.76
N TYR A 62 -6.72 0.51 3.46
CA TYR A 62 -5.68 0.69 2.46
C TYR A 62 -5.05 2.09 2.55
N LEU A 63 -3.74 2.15 2.33
CA LEU A 63 -2.99 3.40 2.26
C LEU A 63 -3.01 3.94 0.83
N SER A 64 -3.25 5.25 0.67
CA SER A 64 -3.10 5.92 -0.63
C SER A 64 -1.64 6.17 -1.00
N VAL A 65 -0.76 6.25 0.00
CA VAL A 65 0.70 6.18 -0.18
C VAL A 65 1.21 4.98 0.63
N PRO A 66 1.51 3.85 -0.03
CA PRO A 66 2.13 2.70 0.62
C PRO A 66 3.44 3.05 1.33
N ILE A 67 3.72 2.34 2.42
CA ILE A 67 4.98 2.46 3.17
C ILE A 67 5.85 1.27 2.82
N HIS A 68 7.09 1.51 2.40
CA HIS A 68 8.07 0.48 2.13
C HIS A 68 9.15 0.51 3.20
N PHE A 69 9.37 -0.62 3.89
CA PHE A 69 10.40 -0.82 4.90
C PHE A 69 11.53 -1.63 4.27
N ALA A 70 12.75 -1.08 4.17
CA ALA A 70 13.86 -1.74 3.49
C ALA A 70 15.19 -1.59 4.27
N PRO A 71 16.08 -2.60 4.28
CA PRO A 71 17.43 -2.45 4.81
C PRO A 71 18.21 -1.36 4.04
N VAL A 72 19.03 -0.59 4.76
CA VAL A 72 19.94 0.39 4.16
C VAL A 72 21.31 -0.24 3.95
N ARG A 73 21.77 -0.32 2.70
CA ARG A 73 23.12 -0.79 2.34
C ARG A 73 24.19 0.26 2.62
N GLU A 74 23.86 1.51 2.32
CA GLU A 74 24.82 2.61 2.21
C GLU A 74 24.07 3.94 2.22
N THR A 75 24.62 4.93 2.91
CA THR A 75 24.13 6.33 2.88
C THR A 75 25.16 7.23 2.20
N LYS A 76 24.68 8.13 1.32
CA LYS A 76 25.52 9.05 0.55
C LYS A 76 24.90 10.45 0.50
N PRO A 77 25.70 11.53 0.51
CA PRO A 77 25.21 12.86 0.18
C PRO A 77 24.58 12.90 -1.23
N ALA A 78 23.55 13.71 -1.41
CA ALA A 78 22.96 13.98 -2.72
C ALA A 78 23.97 14.63 -3.70
N PRO A 79 23.85 14.43 -5.03
CA PRO A 79 22.76 13.74 -5.74
C PRO A 79 22.88 12.21 -5.75
N CYS A 80 21.74 11.52 -5.93
CA CYS A 80 21.70 10.06 -5.89
C CYS A 80 22.24 9.42 -7.17
N PRO A 81 22.90 8.24 -7.09
CA PRO A 81 23.53 7.57 -8.24
C PRO A 81 22.54 6.89 -9.22
N GLY A 82 21.23 7.01 -9.01
CA GLY A 82 20.18 6.26 -9.69
C GLY A 82 19.57 5.17 -8.80
N ASP A 83 18.57 4.45 -9.31
CA ASP A 83 17.92 3.35 -8.58
C ASP A 83 18.94 2.25 -8.17
N PRO A 84 18.77 1.62 -6.99
CA PRO A 84 17.66 1.75 -6.05
C PRO A 84 17.84 2.87 -4.99
N ALA A 85 18.69 3.88 -5.22
CA ALA A 85 18.92 4.92 -4.22
C ALA A 85 17.75 5.90 -4.08
N VAL A 86 17.18 6.03 -2.88
CA VAL A 86 16.06 6.92 -2.56
C VAL A 86 16.52 8.12 -1.74
N LEU A 87 16.03 9.31 -2.08
CA LEU A 87 16.38 10.58 -1.43
C LEU A 87 15.48 10.85 -0.20
N ASP A 88 16.04 11.47 0.84
CA ASP A 88 15.30 11.91 2.03
C ASP A 88 14.36 13.11 1.77
N GLN A 89 13.41 13.33 2.69
CA GLN A 89 12.51 14.50 2.63
C GLN A 89 13.28 15.84 2.75
N ALA A 90 14.51 15.83 3.24
CA ALA A 90 15.40 17.01 3.31
C ALA A 90 16.15 17.31 1.99
N GLN A 91 16.15 16.38 1.03
CA GLN A 91 16.89 16.45 -0.23
C GLN A 91 18.42 16.54 -0.05
N THR A 92 18.93 15.94 1.03
CA THR A 92 20.34 15.94 1.44
C THR A 92 21.01 14.58 1.35
N THR A 93 20.28 13.48 1.60
CA THR A 93 20.85 12.15 1.81
C THR A 93 20.15 11.10 0.96
N CYS A 94 20.94 10.36 0.18
CA CYS A 94 20.51 9.22 -0.62
C CYS A 94 20.81 7.93 0.15
N TYR A 95 19.77 7.11 0.31
CA TYR A 95 19.83 5.80 0.94
C TYR A 95 19.78 4.74 -0.17
N LEU A 96 20.84 3.94 -0.29
CA LEU A 96 20.87 2.79 -1.19
C LEU A 96 20.20 1.61 -0.46
N LEU A 97 19.08 1.12 -0.99
CA LEU A 97 18.21 0.17 -0.29
C LEU A 97 18.35 -1.27 -0.84
N GLU A 98 18.07 -2.25 0.01
CA GLU A 98 17.80 -3.65 -0.42
C GLU A 98 16.31 -3.87 -0.70
N ASP A 99 15.94 -5.10 -1.08
CA ASP A 99 14.55 -5.53 -1.16
C ASP A 99 13.89 -5.48 0.23
N GLY A 100 12.62 -5.08 0.26
CA GLY A 100 11.91 -4.74 1.50
C GLY A 100 10.41 -5.01 1.48
N VAL A 101 9.76 -4.75 2.60
CA VAL A 101 8.34 -5.03 2.81
C VAL A 101 7.49 -3.79 2.55
N THR A 102 6.69 -3.82 1.49
CA THR A 102 5.68 -2.79 1.21
C THR A 102 4.37 -3.10 1.96
N VAL A 103 4.03 -2.26 2.95
CA VAL A 103 2.75 -2.26 3.65
C VAL A 103 1.74 -1.41 2.88
N GLY A 104 0.75 -2.07 2.27
CA GLY A 104 -0.34 -1.42 1.52
C GLY A 104 -1.61 -1.15 2.34
N ALA A 105 -1.75 -1.74 3.53
CA ALA A 105 -2.92 -1.55 4.40
C ALA A 105 -2.58 -1.66 5.89
N VAL A 106 -3.39 -1.01 6.72
CA VAL A 106 -3.21 -0.88 8.17
C VAL A 106 -4.54 -1.09 8.89
N GLN A 107 -4.53 -1.71 10.07
CA GLN A 107 -5.70 -1.77 10.96
C GLN A 107 -6.02 -0.39 11.53
N ARG A 108 -4.99 0.35 11.93
CA ARG A 108 -5.10 1.68 12.55
C ARG A 108 -3.83 2.47 12.27
N ILE A 109 -3.98 3.78 12.10
CA ILE A 109 -2.85 4.71 12.05
C ILE A 109 -3.31 6.02 12.68
N GLU A 110 -2.53 6.54 13.62
CA GLU A 110 -2.86 7.71 14.42
C GLU A 110 -1.61 8.44 14.96
N PRO A 111 -1.68 9.76 15.17
CA PRO A 111 -0.63 10.50 15.86
C PRO A 111 -0.78 10.31 17.38
N LEU A 112 0.25 9.76 18.02
CA LEU A 112 0.36 9.65 19.48
C LEU A 112 1.30 10.75 19.99
N ARG A 113 1.00 11.30 21.17
CA ARG A 113 1.89 12.26 21.84
C ARG A 113 2.82 11.51 22.78
N GLU A 114 4.12 11.75 22.67
CA GLU A 114 5.15 11.17 23.52
C GLU A 114 5.38 12.05 24.78
N ASP A 115 6.02 11.48 25.81
CA ASP A 115 6.27 12.16 27.10
C ASP A 115 7.23 13.36 26.98
N ASP A 116 8.09 13.38 25.96
CA ASP A 116 8.97 14.51 25.64
C ASP A 116 8.22 15.72 25.01
N GLY A 117 6.94 15.53 24.67
CA GLY A 117 6.09 16.53 24.03
C GLY A 117 6.12 16.52 22.51
N LEU A 118 6.96 15.71 21.88
CA LEU A 118 6.90 15.39 20.46
C LEU A 118 5.75 14.43 20.17
N TYR A 119 5.60 14.06 18.91
CA TYR A 119 4.61 13.10 18.43
C TYR A 119 5.29 11.94 17.71
N SER A 120 4.74 10.75 17.90
CA SER A 120 4.95 9.61 17.02
C SER A 120 3.73 9.38 16.14
N VAL A 121 3.91 8.70 15.02
CA VAL A 121 2.82 8.11 14.25
C VAL A 121 2.85 6.61 14.48
N ARG A 122 1.87 6.09 15.23
CA ARG A 122 1.72 4.65 15.49
C ARG A 122 0.89 4.03 14.38
N ILE A 123 1.43 2.95 13.79
CA ILE A 123 0.92 2.28 12.60
C ILE A 123 0.69 0.81 12.96
N ALA A 124 -0.56 0.42 13.22
CA ALA A 124 -0.95 -0.97 13.40
C ALA A 124 -1.16 -1.63 12.04
N VAL A 125 -0.27 -2.55 11.68
CA VAL A 125 -0.14 -3.15 10.34
C VAL A 125 -1.25 -4.18 10.10
N ALA A 126 -1.80 -4.23 8.87
CA ALA A 126 -2.81 -5.23 8.55
C ALA A 126 -2.22 -6.66 8.54
N PRO A 127 -2.93 -7.69 9.02
CA PRO A 127 -2.38 -9.04 9.20
C PRO A 127 -1.65 -9.62 7.99
N ALA A 128 -2.14 -9.35 6.76
CA ALA A 128 -1.54 -9.81 5.51
C ALA A 128 -0.10 -9.31 5.24
N PHE A 129 0.36 -8.28 5.95
CA PHE A 129 1.71 -7.73 5.87
C PHE A 129 2.55 -7.97 7.14
N LYS A 130 1.91 -8.31 8.27
CA LYS A 130 2.56 -8.39 9.59
C LYS A 130 3.76 -9.33 9.56
N ASP A 131 3.55 -10.60 9.20
CA ASP A 131 4.56 -11.65 9.42
C ASP A 131 5.85 -11.38 8.63
N ARG A 132 5.74 -10.74 7.46
CA ARG A 132 6.88 -10.30 6.64
C ARG A 132 7.64 -9.14 7.27
N LEU A 133 6.92 -8.17 7.85
CA LEU A 133 7.55 -7.04 8.52
C LEU A 133 8.22 -7.47 9.83
N VAL A 134 7.59 -8.37 10.59
CA VAL A 134 8.19 -8.98 11.78
C VAL A 134 9.48 -9.72 11.40
N GLN A 135 9.43 -10.59 10.39
CA GLN A 135 10.62 -11.29 9.89
C GLN A 135 11.75 -10.30 9.51
N LEU A 136 11.45 -9.23 8.77
CA LEU A 136 12.44 -8.21 8.39
C LEU A 136 13.07 -7.52 9.60
N ILE A 137 12.26 -7.11 10.59
CA ILE A 137 12.76 -6.40 11.78
C ILE A 137 13.55 -7.35 12.69
N ASP A 138 13.10 -8.59 12.85
CA ASP A 138 13.78 -9.63 13.65
C ASP A 138 15.11 -10.07 13.04
N GLU A 139 15.28 -9.94 11.71
CA GLU A 139 16.53 -10.22 10.99
C GLU A 139 17.54 -9.06 11.11
N LEU A 140 17.08 -7.80 11.16
CA LEU A 140 17.93 -6.59 11.30
C LEU A 140 18.32 -6.24 12.75
N ALA A 141 17.53 -6.67 13.74
CA ALA A 141 17.77 -6.36 15.15
C ALA A 141 19.09 -6.90 15.75
N PRO A 142 19.56 -8.14 15.42
CA PRO A 142 20.78 -8.70 16.00
C PRO A 142 22.07 -7.98 15.54
N SER A 143 22.09 -7.47 14.31
CA SER A 143 23.21 -6.72 13.73
C SER A 143 23.12 -5.21 13.97
N GLN A 144 21.97 -4.70 14.44
CA GLN A 144 21.66 -3.28 14.60
C GLN A 144 21.78 -2.50 13.29
N GLU A 145 21.09 -2.99 12.26
CA GLU A 145 21.04 -2.37 10.93
C GLU A 145 19.96 -1.28 10.83
N GLU A 146 20.15 -0.36 9.89
CA GLU A 146 19.20 0.72 9.59
C GLU A 146 18.05 0.22 8.69
N VAL A 147 16.81 0.50 9.08
CA VAL A 147 15.63 0.25 8.23
C VAL A 147 15.07 1.57 7.70
N ALA A 148 15.18 1.80 6.39
CA ALA A 148 14.56 2.96 5.75
C ALA A 148 13.04 2.81 5.72
N ILE A 149 12.35 3.84 6.23
CA ILE A 149 10.89 3.96 6.15
C ILE A 149 10.56 4.93 5.03
N VAL A 150 10.10 4.37 3.92
CA VAL A 150 9.99 5.06 2.63
C VAL A 150 8.52 5.24 2.25
N LEU A 151 8.14 6.46 1.86
CA LEU A 151 6.89 6.68 1.13
C LEU A 151 7.06 6.22 -0.31
N ALA A 152 6.31 5.22 -0.71
CA ALA A 152 6.37 4.58 -2.03
C ALA A 152 5.03 4.76 -2.77
N PRO A 153 4.74 5.95 -3.31
CA PRO A 153 3.50 6.19 -4.07
C PRO A 153 3.44 5.29 -5.31
N SER A 154 2.25 4.76 -5.60
CA SER A 154 2.03 3.82 -6.72
C SER A 154 2.12 4.47 -8.12
N GLN A 155 2.23 5.80 -8.19
CA GLN A 155 2.27 6.58 -9.42
C GLN A 155 3.74 6.86 -9.79
N ALA A 156 4.19 6.35 -10.94
CA ALA A 156 5.60 6.44 -11.37
C ALA A 156 6.13 7.88 -11.49
N ASP A 157 5.25 8.86 -11.71
CA ASP A 157 5.58 10.28 -11.81
C ASP A 157 5.82 10.96 -10.44
N GLN A 158 5.60 10.25 -9.33
CA GLN A 158 5.94 10.72 -7.98
C GLN A 158 7.19 10.00 -7.45
N PRO A 159 8.22 10.72 -6.97
CA PRO A 159 9.41 10.09 -6.40
C PRO A 159 9.08 9.36 -5.10
N LYS A 160 9.80 8.26 -4.85
CA LYS A 160 9.91 7.67 -3.50
C LYS A 160 10.66 8.66 -2.59
N THR A 161 10.31 8.70 -1.30
CA THR A 161 10.98 9.59 -0.32
C THR A 161 11.23 8.87 0.99
N VAL A 162 12.47 8.90 1.49
CA VAL A 162 12.79 8.40 2.84
C VAL A 162 12.29 9.41 3.88
N LEU A 163 11.48 8.95 4.84
CA LEU A 163 11.04 9.75 5.98
C LEU A 163 12.03 9.69 7.15
N ALA A 164 12.52 8.48 7.43
CA ALA A 164 13.47 8.18 8.49
C ALA A 164 14.21 6.88 8.15
N ALA A 165 15.41 6.71 8.70
CA ALA A 165 16.15 5.45 8.69
C ALA A 165 16.62 5.13 10.12
N PRO A 166 15.72 4.73 11.04
CA PRO A 166 16.09 4.30 12.38
C PRO A 166 16.93 3.02 12.38
N ILE A 167 17.85 2.92 13.33
CA ILE A 167 18.56 1.68 13.66
C ILE A 167 17.60 0.74 14.40
N VAL A 168 17.49 -0.50 13.93
CA VAL A 168 16.69 -1.54 14.58
C VAL A 168 17.47 -2.09 15.77
N THR A 169 16.99 -1.89 16.99
CA THR A 169 17.67 -2.35 18.23
C THR A 169 16.90 -3.45 18.97
N GLN A 170 15.69 -3.80 18.52
CA GLN A 170 14.78 -4.76 19.15
C GLN A 170 13.92 -5.47 18.07
N PRO A 171 13.53 -6.74 18.28
CA PRO A 171 12.59 -7.46 17.42
C PRO A 171 11.16 -6.87 17.48
N MET A 172 10.30 -7.23 16.54
CA MET A 172 8.94 -6.68 16.44
C MET A 172 7.90 -7.46 17.26
N ASP A 173 7.97 -7.32 18.59
CA ASP A 173 7.00 -7.88 19.55
C ASP A 173 5.62 -7.18 19.50
N GLY A 174 4.91 -7.22 18.37
CA GLY A 174 3.58 -6.59 18.28
C GLY A 174 2.85 -6.68 16.94
N ASP A 175 1.86 -5.82 16.78
CA ASP A 175 1.14 -5.55 15.52
C ASP A 175 1.46 -4.15 14.94
N SER A 176 2.31 -3.37 15.62
CA SER A 176 2.49 -1.95 15.33
C SER A 176 3.94 -1.49 15.31
N VAL A 177 4.25 -0.57 14.39
CA VAL A 177 5.47 0.24 14.41
C VAL A 177 5.11 1.68 14.77
N SER A 178 5.96 2.37 15.53
CA SER A 178 5.84 3.81 15.79
C SER A 178 7.01 4.55 15.14
N ILE A 179 6.71 5.60 14.38
CA ILE A 179 7.72 6.51 13.82
C ILE A 179 7.73 7.76 14.69
N ALA A 180 8.79 8.02 15.44
CA ALA A 180 8.90 9.12 16.41
C ALA A 180 9.55 10.38 15.81
N GLY A 181 9.52 11.49 16.58
CA GLY A 181 10.28 12.72 16.27
C GLY A 181 9.52 13.81 15.51
N PHE A 182 8.20 13.70 15.36
CA PHE A 182 7.39 14.69 14.65
C PHE A 182 6.90 15.82 15.55
N THR A 183 6.61 16.99 14.96
CA THR A 183 5.66 17.92 15.58
C THR A 183 4.24 17.35 15.46
N LYS A 184 3.29 17.88 16.26
CA LYS A 184 1.87 17.53 16.12
C LYS A 184 1.37 17.68 14.67
N GLN A 185 1.72 18.80 14.04
CA GLN A 185 1.24 19.15 12.70
C GLN A 185 1.83 18.20 11.65
N ASP A 186 3.11 17.82 11.77
CA ASP A 186 3.76 16.90 10.84
C ASP A 186 3.23 15.47 11.00
N ALA A 187 2.96 15.03 12.23
CA ALA A 187 2.31 13.74 12.50
C ALA A 187 0.90 13.69 11.91
N GLU A 188 0.06 14.70 12.14
CA GLU A 188 -1.28 14.81 11.55
C GLU A 188 -1.22 14.88 10.01
N ALA A 189 -0.26 15.62 9.44
CA ALA A 189 -0.06 15.69 7.99
C ALA A 189 0.45 14.36 7.38
N LEU A 190 1.30 13.61 8.09
CA LEU A 190 1.76 12.29 7.64
C LEU A 190 0.62 11.26 7.63
N VAL A 191 -0.20 11.22 8.69
CA VAL A 191 -1.40 10.35 8.74
C VAL A 191 -2.39 10.72 7.63
N THR A 192 -2.60 12.02 7.40
CA THR A 192 -3.42 12.57 6.30
C THR A 192 -2.91 12.12 4.92
N ARG A 193 -1.59 12.23 4.68
CA ARG A 193 -0.91 11.83 3.43
C ARG A 193 -1.03 10.32 3.18
N LEU A 194 -0.76 9.51 4.20
CA LEU A 194 -0.80 8.04 4.11
C LEU A 194 -2.20 7.49 3.82
N LEU A 195 -3.24 8.10 4.39
CA LEU A 195 -4.63 7.71 4.17
C LEU A 195 -5.27 8.31 2.91
N GLY A 196 -4.61 9.28 2.26
CA GLY A 196 -5.18 10.04 1.13
C GLY A 196 -6.41 10.87 1.48
N SER A 197 -6.75 11.00 2.77
CA SER A 197 -7.88 11.78 3.26
C SER A 197 -7.53 13.26 3.23
N THR A 198 -7.63 13.90 2.06
CA THR A 198 -7.50 15.36 1.90
C THR A 198 -8.29 16.06 3.01
N PRO A 199 -7.69 17.04 3.73
CA PRO A 199 -8.43 17.80 4.73
C PRO A 199 -9.68 18.39 4.09
N ALA A 200 -10.86 18.01 4.60
CA ALA A 200 -12.10 18.58 4.13
C ALA A 200 -12.02 20.11 4.29
N PRO A 201 -12.33 20.91 3.25
CA PRO A 201 -12.42 22.36 3.41
C PRO A 201 -13.35 22.65 4.59
N GLY A 202 -12.79 23.28 5.63
CA GLY A 202 -13.48 23.42 6.91
C GLY A 202 -14.85 24.06 6.72
N THR A 203 -15.84 23.59 7.48
CA THR A 203 -17.22 24.12 7.45
C THR A 203 -17.19 25.64 7.55
N GLY A 204 -17.44 26.31 6.42
CA GLY A 204 -17.11 27.72 6.28
C GLY A 204 -17.88 28.58 7.27
N THR A 205 -17.17 29.25 8.17
CA THR A 205 -17.74 30.28 9.04
C THR A 205 -18.07 31.50 8.18
N THR A 206 -19.27 31.51 7.59
CA THR A 206 -19.77 32.48 6.62
C THR A 206 -19.51 33.93 7.06
N PRO A 207 -18.72 34.72 6.30
CA PRO A 207 -18.70 36.17 6.45
C PRO A 207 -20.09 36.74 6.13
N ALA A 208 -20.67 37.51 7.05
CA ALA A 208 -22.00 38.06 6.87
C ALA A 208 -22.04 39.08 5.71
N PRO A 209 -23.07 39.06 4.84
CA PRO A 209 -23.19 40.00 3.73
C PRO A 209 -23.51 41.43 4.21
N THR A 210 -22.82 42.42 3.64
CA THR A 210 -22.99 43.84 3.99
C THR A 210 -24.25 44.45 3.37
N GLY A 211 -25.14 44.95 4.22
CA GLY A 211 -26.37 45.64 3.81
C GLY A 211 -26.22 47.16 3.72
N GLN A 212 -26.36 47.69 2.50
CA GLN A 212 -26.86 49.04 2.11
C GLN A 212 -26.55 50.28 2.96
N SER A 213 -25.97 51.32 2.32
CA SER A 213 -26.38 52.74 2.50
C SER A 213 -25.94 53.65 1.32
N THR A 214 -26.93 54.11 0.56
CA THR A 214 -27.08 55.38 -0.23
C THR A 214 -25.90 56.10 -0.95
N PRO A 215 -26.09 56.58 -2.21
CA PRO A 215 -25.14 57.41 -2.99
C PRO A 215 -25.54 58.93 -3.04
N PRO A 216 -25.09 59.80 -3.98
CA PRO A 216 -23.86 60.60 -3.83
C PRO A 216 -23.99 62.12 -4.18
N THR A 217 -23.00 62.96 -3.80
CA THR A 217 -22.77 64.32 -4.37
C THR A 217 -21.36 64.85 -4.05
N GLY A 218 -20.78 65.69 -4.92
CA GLY A 218 -19.67 66.62 -4.58
C GLY A 218 -18.30 66.43 -5.27
N GLN A 219 -17.95 67.39 -6.14
CA GLN A 219 -16.60 67.70 -6.67
C GLN A 219 -16.17 69.10 -6.10
N PRO A 220 -14.99 69.71 -6.36
CA PRO A 220 -13.78 69.31 -7.15
C PRO A 220 -12.41 69.66 -6.48
N ALA A 221 -11.33 69.72 -7.30
CA ALA A 221 -9.99 70.35 -7.06
C ALA A 221 -8.99 69.59 -6.13
N THR A 222 -7.65 69.61 -6.32
CA THR A 222 -6.72 70.27 -7.29
C THR A 222 -5.40 69.44 -7.40
N PRO A 223 -4.50 69.66 -8.39
CA PRO A 223 -3.34 68.78 -8.69
C PRO A 223 -1.97 69.31 -8.19
N PRO A 224 -0.89 68.54 -8.39
CA PRO A 224 0.45 69.08 -8.64
C PRO A 224 1.03 68.71 -10.03
N THR A 225 1.75 69.67 -10.63
CA THR A 225 2.53 69.54 -11.87
C THR A 225 4.02 69.29 -11.55
N GLY A 226 4.81 68.61 -12.39
CA GLY A 226 6.18 68.17 -12.03
C GLY A 226 7.29 68.31 -13.08
N GLY A 227 7.22 67.59 -14.21
CA GLY A 227 8.21 67.67 -15.30
C GLY A 227 9.49 66.81 -15.16
N PRO A 228 10.38 66.78 -16.18
CA PRO A 228 11.39 65.71 -16.37
C PRO A 228 12.85 66.18 -16.47
N ALA A 229 13.81 65.23 -16.44
CA ALA A 229 15.22 65.45 -16.79
C ALA A 229 15.82 64.27 -17.61
N THR A 230 16.79 64.60 -18.47
CA THR A 230 17.36 63.78 -19.56
C THR A 230 18.56 62.88 -19.18
N GLY A 231 18.81 61.83 -19.98
CA GLY A 231 20.13 61.13 -20.07
C GLY A 231 21.13 61.87 -20.99
N PRO A 232 22.05 61.22 -21.76
CA PRO A 232 22.28 59.79 -22.05
C PRO A 232 23.61 59.26 -21.39
N THR A 233 24.54 58.42 -21.88
CA THR A 233 24.90 57.82 -23.20
C THR A 233 25.88 56.62 -23.07
N GLY A 234 25.96 55.73 -24.09
CA GLY A 234 27.01 54.70 -24.30
C GLY A 234 26.66 53.29 -23.76
N GLY A 235 26.99 52.16 -24.39
CA GLY A 235 27.79 51.87 -25.61
C GLY A 235 29.16 51.23 -25.27
N GLN A 236 29.65 50.15 -25.90
CA GLN A 236 29.11 49.32 -26.99
C GLN A 236 29.72 47.89 -27.02
N GLN A 237 28.87 46.92 -27.37
CA GLN A 237 29.07 45.54 -27.87
C GLN A 237 30.38 45.15 -28.61
N THR A 238 30.93 43.96 -28.32
CA THR A 238 31.55 43.01 -29.31
C THR A 238 31.78 41.58 -28.77
N GLY A 239 31.43 40.57 -29.59
CA GLY A 239 32.08 39.23 -29.64
C GLY A 239 33.00 39.15 -30.89
N PRO A 240 33.27 37.98 -31.54
CA PRO A 240 32.53 36.71 -31.50
C PRO A 240 33.36 35.39 -31.66
N ALA A 241 32.64 34.24 -31.82
CA ALA A 241 33.05 32.98 -32.48
C ALA A 241 34.17 32.12 -31.80
N THR A 242 34.25 30.78 -31.94
CA THR A 242 33.65 29.76 -32.86
C THR A 242 33.51 28.43 -32.03
N THR A 243 32.89 27.27 -32.36
CA THR A 243 32.50 26.56 -33.60
C THR A 243 31.34 25.56 -33.33
N ALA A 244 30.89 24.80 -34.35
CA ALA A 244 29.98 23.63 -34.26
C ALA A 244 30.65 22.37 -33.65
N GLY A 245 29.99 21.24 -33.34
CA GLY A 245 28.66 20.70 -33.74
C GLY A 245 28.69 19.94 -35.09
N PRO A 246 27.71 19.08 -35.46
CA PRO A 246 26.51 18.58 -34.76
C PRO A 246 26.55 17.03 -34.53
N THR A 247 25.52 16.35 -34.00
CA THR A 247 24.39 15.70 -34.74
C THR A 247 23.45 15.08 -33.70
N ALA A 248 22.22 15.58 -33.50
CA ALA A 248 20.94 15.00 -33.93
C ALA A 248 20.69 13.50 -33.63
N GLY A 249 19.59 13.08 -32.99
CA GLY A 249 18.51 13.88 -32.38
C GLY A 249 17.29 13.07 -31.91
N THR A 250 16.30 13.78 -31.36
CA THR A 250 14.83 13.53 -31.41
C THR A 250 14.28 12.12 -31.08
N GLY A 251 13.41 11.92 -30.09
CA GLY A 251 12.79 12.87 -29.13
C GLY A 251 11.64 12.24 -28.30
N THR A 252 10.96 13.10 -27.54
CA THR A 252 9.57 13.05 -27.01
C THR A 252 8.75 11.77 -27.31
N THR A 253 8.11 11.08 -26.35
CA THR A 253 7.12 11.57 -25.37
C THR A 253 6.94 10.54 -24.21
N GLY A 254 6.49 10.96 -23.01
CA GLY A 254 6.32 10.08 -21.84
C GLY A 254 4.87 9.77 -21.45
N SER A 255 4.61 9.69 -20.12
CA SER A 255 3.33 9.51 -19.40
C SER A 255 3.00 8.10 -18.88
N THR A 256 2.83 7.97 -17.55
CA THR A 256 1.82 7.15 -16.80
C THR A 256 1.57 5.68 -17.20
N GLY A 257 1.57 4.67 -16.34
CA GLY A 257 1.23 4.64 -14.91
C GLY A 257 0.32 3.42 -14.59
N THR A 258 0.62 2.71 -13.48
CA THR A 258 -0.25 1.80 -12.71
C THR A 258 -1.04 0.66 -13.38
N SER A 259 -0.79 -0.58 -12.95
CA SER A 259 -1.77 -1.41 -12.19
C SER A 259 -1.16 -2.70 -11.63
N ARG A 260 -1.81 -3.27 -10.59
CA ARG A 260 -1.57 -4.65 -10.09
C ARG A 260 -2.91 -5.28 -9.69
N PRO A 261 -3.17 -6.51 -10.15
CA PRO A 261 -3.61 -7.55 -9.23
C PRO A 261 -2.83 -8.87 -9.44
N GLY A 262 -2.93 -9.76 -8.45
CA GLY A 262 -2.39 -11.11 -8.53
C GLY A 262 -0.98 -11.30 -7.95
N GLY A 263 -0.61 -12.56 -7.69
CA GLY A 263 0.60 -12.95 -6.97
C GLY A 263 1.50 -13.88 -7.77
N THR A 264 2.53 -13.31 -8.39
CA THR A 264 3.71 -14.00 -8.95
C THR A 264 4.96 -13.17 -8.62
N THR A 265 6.10 -13.83 -8.44
CA THR A 265 7.40 -13.17 -8.17
C THR A 265 7.82 -12.34 -9.39
N PRO A 266 8.37 -11.11 -9.24
CA PRO A 266 8.89 -10.34 -10.38
C PRO A 266 10.05 -11.05 -11.11
N ALA A 267 10.01 -10.99 -12.44
CA ALA A 267 11.09 -11.45 -13.31
C ALA A 267 12.40 -10.74 -12.96
N THR A 268 13.52 -11.48 -12.95
CA THR A 268 14.84 -10.92 -12.63
C THR A 268 15.48 -10.30 -13.89
N GLY A 269 14.79 -9.34 -14.51
CA GLY A 269 15.14 -8.67 -15.78
C GLY A 269 16.39 -7.76 -15.74
N GLY A 270 17.38 -8.10 -14.92
CA GLY A 270 18.57 -7.30 -14.65
C GLY A 270 19.76 -7.59 -15.55
N ARG A 271 19.66 -7.34 -16.87
CA ARG A 271 20.74 -6.95 -17.84
C ARG A 271 20.38 -7.28 -19.31
N GLY A 272 19.53 -6.47 -19.95
CA GLY A 272 19.60 -6.18 -21.40
C GLY A 272 19.55 -7.36 -22.39
N GLY A 273 18.97 -8.49 -21.99
CA GLY A 273 18.64 -9.61 -22.85
C GLY A 273 17.25 -10.10 -22.46
N LEU A 274 16.44 -10.48 -23.44
CA LEU A 274 15.06 -10.90 -23.19
C LEU A 274 15.04 -12.21 -22.39
N ASP A 275 14.03 -12.38 -21.55
CA ASP A 275 13.84 -13.62 -20.80
C ASP A 275 13.64 -14.82 -21.74
N LYS A 276 13.75 -16.04 -21.20
CA LYS A 276 13.47 -17.23 -22.00
C LYS A 276 11.98 -17.30 -22.36
N ARG A 277 11.64 -17.48 -23.63
CA ARG A 277 10.25 -17.77 -24.02
C ARG A 277 9.88 -19.21 -23.68
N TYR A 278 8.81 -19.39 -22.92
CA TYR A 278 8.20 -20.68 -22.58
C TYR A 278 6.94 -20.94 -23.42
N GLY A 279 6.38 -22.16 -23.32
CA GLY A 279 5.12 -22.52 -23.97
C GLY A 279 3.88 -21.94 -23.27
N SER A 280 4.00 -21.57 -21.99
CA SER A 280 2.92 -20.96 -21.21
C SER A 280 3.42 -20.06 -20.07
N CYS A 281 2.56 -19.15 -19.60
CA CYS A 281 2.83 -18.36 -18.39
C CYS A 281 3.11 -19.22 -17.14
N LYS A 282 2.52 -20.42 -17.07
CA LYS A 282 2.70 -21.36 -15.96
C LYS A 282 4.13 -21.89 -15.88
N GLU A 283 4.76 -22.11 -17.03
CA GLU A 283 6.17 -22.52 -17.13
C GLU A 283 7.12 -21.35 -16.81
N ALA A 284 6.82 -20.14 -17.33
CA ALA A 284 7.60 -18.93 -17.03
C ALA A 284 7.61 -18.65 -15.52
N VAL A 285 6.43 -18.57 -14.90
CA VAL A 285 6.27 -18.31 -13.46
C VAL A 285 6.93 -19.41 -12.61
N ALA A 286 6.92 -20.66 -13.06
CA ALA A 286 7.60 -21.77 -12.38
C ALA A 286 9.13 -21.71 -12.50
N ALA A 287 9.68 -20.98 -13.48
CA ALA A 287 11.11 -20.70 -13.60
C ALA A 287 11.53 -19.43 -12.83
N GLY A 288 10.59 -18.56 -12.45
CA GLY A 288 10.83 -17.25 -11.86
C GLY A 288 10.69 -16.07 -12.83
N ASP A 289 10.16 -16.32 -14.04
CA ASP A 289 10.06 -15.36 -15.14
C ASP A 289 8.61 -14.86 -15.32
N GLY A 290 8.44 -13.61 -15.74
CA GLY A 290 7.19 -12.84 -15.57
C GLY A 290 6.96 -12.41 -14.10
N PRO A 291 5.85 -11.75 -13.75
CA PRO A 291 4.83 -11.17 -14.62
C PRO A 291 5.38 -10.01 -15.46
N TYR A 292 4.92 -9.93 -16.71
CA TYR A 292 5.36 -8.98 -17.72
C TYR A 292 4.38 -7.83 -17.87
N TYR A 293 4.87 -6.60 -17.93
CA TYR A 293 4.04 -5.39 -17.98
C TYR A 293 4.01 -4.79 -19.39
N ARG A 294 2.81 -4.51 -19.91
CA ARG A 294 2.59 -3.95 -21.25
C ARG A 294 3.38 -2.66 -21.47
N GLY A 295 4.27 -2.65 -22.46
CA GLY A 295 5.09 -1.48 -22.81
C GLY A 295 6.34 -1.29 -21.95
N THR A 296 6.57 -2.15 -20.95
CA THR A 296 7.83 -2.22 -20.17
C THR A 296 8.65 -3.45 -20.55
N HIS A 297 7.99 -4.57 -20.84
CA HIS A 297 8.61 -5.86 -21.18
C HIS A 297 8.23 -6.25 -22.61
N GLU A 298 9.20 -6.62 -23.45
CA GLU A 298 8.94 -7.09 -24.82
C GLU A 298 8.24 -8.45 -24.82
N GLU A 299 8.53 -9.24 -23.78
CA GLU A 299 7.96 -10.55 -23.45
C GLU A 299 6.46 -10.51 -23.19
N TYR A 300 5.89 -9.33 -22.87
CA TYR A 300 4.43 -9.17 -22.79
C TYR A 300 3.74 -9.57 -24.11
N ALA A 301 4.39 -9.36 -25.26
CA ALA A 301 3.85 -9.74 -26.57
C ALA A 301 3.93 -11.25 -26.86
N TRP A 302 4.55 -12.06 -25.99
CA TRP A 302 4.72 -13.50 -26.17
C TRP A 302 3.60 -14.35 -25.59
N TYR A 303 2.86 -13.80 -24.64
CA TYR A 303 1.83 -14.49 -23.87
C TYR A 303 0.50 -13.74 -23.99
N THR A 304 -0.61 -14.42 -23.72
CA THR A 304 -1.94 -13.79 -23.74
C THR A 304 -2.29 -13.30 -22.35
N ASP A 305 -2.39 -11.97 -22.21
CA ASP A 305 -3.09 -11.32 -21.10
C ASP A 305 -4.59 -11.71 -21.16
N VAL A 306 -5.01 -12.57 -20.23
CA VAL A 306 -6.33 -13.22 -20.18
C VAL A 306 -7.36 -12.31 -19.54
N ASP A 307 -7.02 -11.68 -18.42
CA ASP A 307 -7.94 -10.81 -17.68
C ASP A 307 -7.97 -9.37 -18.23
N ASN A 308 -7.04 -9.04 -19.14
CA ASN A 308 -6.88 -7.76 -19.85
C ASN A 308 -6.49 -6.58 -18.94
N ASN A 309 -5.83 -6.85 -17.79
CA ASN A 309 -5.40 -5.80 -16.86
C ASN A 309 -4.13 -5.04 -17.30
N GLY A 310 -3.39 -5.52 -18.30
CA GLY A 310 -2.11 -4.94 -18.77
C GLY A 310 -0.85 -5.65 -18.25
N VAL A 311 -1.00 -6.73 -17.48
CA VAL A 311 0.10 -7.50 -16.89
C VAL A 311 -0.05 -8.98 -17.24
N ALA A 312 0.76 -9.44 -18.20
CA ALA A 312 0.77 -10.83 -18.67
C ALA A 312 1.55 -11.74 -17.71
N CYS A 313 1.12 -12.99 -17.56
CA CYS A 313 1.66 -13.97 -16.62
C CYS A 313 1.56 -13.54 -15.14
N ASN A 314 0.53 -12.77 -14.80
CA ASN A 314 0.05 -12.63 -13.42
C ASN A 314 -0.68 -13.92 -12.98
N SER A 315 -1.28 -13.92 -11.78
CA SER A 315 -2.07 -15.07 -11.30
C SER A 315 -3.48 -15.20 -11.92
N GLY A 316 -3.90 -14.30 -12.82
CA GLY A 316 -5.11 -14.41 -13.63
C GLY A 316 -4.90 -15.19 -14.94
N ASP A 317 -3.67 -15.16 -15.46
CA ASP A 317 -3.31 -15.82 -16.73
C ASP A 317 -2.87 -17.28 -16.60
N ILE A 318 -2.51 -17.72 -15.38
CA ILE A 318 -2.04 -19.08 -15.13
C ILE A 318 -3.21 -20.08 -15.27
N ARG A 319 -3.07 -20.98 -16.24
CA ARG A 319 -4.01 -22.08 -16.54
C ARG A 319 -3.25 -23.41 -16.49
#